data_AF-A0A0P0D3I8-F1
#
_entry.id   AF-A0A0P0D3I8-F1
#
_cell.length_a   1.000
_cell.length_b   1.000
_cell.length_c   1.000
_cell.angle_alpha   90.00
_cell.angle_beta   90.00
_cell.angle_gamma   90.00
#
_symmetry.space_group_name_H-M   'P 1'
#
loop_
_entity.id
_entity.type
_entity.pdbx_description
1 polymer ?
#
loop_
_entity_poly.entity_id
_entity_poly.type
_entity_poly.pdbx_seq_one_letter_code
_entity_poly.pdbx_strand_id
1 'polypeptide(L)'
;MGAETTKKTAYTTVRMSTVAHESIVREAKRLKLKNIEYIDAAIRYFSLRGLNPVEVEAREGTIIIQQIKKLRDQLFAYMQEEERSVLMPMLEKLIKIRLTTERVLRLQEVLLSTKSEEELKGIKEKVEQLRNQNEMAIQAQVKKVVREAKEYAPGKTRQKSSSI
;
A
#
# COMPACT_ATOMS: atom_id res chain seq x y z
N MET A 1 23.50 33.10 -47.42
CA MET A 1 22.23 32.82 -48.14
C MET A 1 22.42 31.56 -48.98
N GLY A 2 21.48 30.62 -48.90
CA GLY A 2 21.27 29.58 -49.92
C GLY A 2 21.86 28.21 -49.62
N ALA A 3 21.05 27.33 -49.03
CA ALA A 3 20.57 26.09 -49.64
C ALA A 3 19.99 25.15 -48.57
N GLU A 4 18.72 25.34 -48.23
CA GLU A 4 17.94 24.28 -47.58
C GLU A 4 17.79 23.14 -48.57
N THR A 5 18.52 22.05 -48.34
CA THR A 5 18.33 20.79 -49.05
C THR A 5 16.93 20.26 -48.76
N THR A 6 16.03 20.43 -49.73
CA THR A 6 14.72 19.80 -49.80
C THR A 6 14.89 18.28 -49.78
N LYS A 7 14.59 17.64 -48.65
CA LYS A 7 14.47 16.19 -48.53
C LYS A 7 13.42 15.72 -49.53
N LYS A 8 13.82 14.99 -50.56
CA LYS A 8 12.91 14.29 -51.49
C LYS A 8 12.03 13.35 -50.68
N THR A 9 10.75 13.66 -50.56
CA THR A 9 9.73 12.73 -50.06
C THR A 9 9.60 11.59 -51.07
N ALA A 10 10.16 10.43 -50.73
CA ALA A 10 9.96 9.21 -51.50
C ALA A 10 8.53 8.72 -51.28
N TYR A 11 7.77 8.55 -52.37
CA TYR A 11 6.44 7.96 -52.32
C TYR A 11 6.55 6.48 -52.69
N THR A 12 6.04 5.61 -51.83
CA THR A 12 6.00 4.16 -52.05
C THR A 12 4.56 3.70 -52.00
N THR A 13 4.11 3.05 -53.08
CA THR A 13 2.75 2.50 -53.16
C THR A 13 2.75 1.08 -52.62
N VAL A 14 1.86 0.80 -51.66
CA VAL A 14 1.72 -0.53 -51.05
C VAL A 14 0.33 -1.08 -51.38
N ARG A 15 0.26 -2.34 -51.80
CA ARG A 15 -1.02 -3.04 -51.98
C ARG A 15 -1.52 -3.53 -50.62
N MET A 16 -2.79 -3.28 -50.33
CA MET A 16 -3.47 -3.74 -49.11
C MET A 16 -4.84 -4.31 -49.45
N SER A 17 -5.40 -5.13 -48.57
CA SER A 17 -6.76 -5.64 -48.73
C SER A 17 -7.80 -4.53 -48.54
N THR A 18 -8.96 -4.68 -49.17
CA THR A 18 -10.07 -3.71 -49.06
C THR A 18 -10.53 -3.55 -47.61
N VAL A 19 -10.59 -4.65 -46.85
CA VAL A 19 -10.98 -4.65 -45.43
C VAL A 19 -9.99 -3.85 -44.57
N ALA A 20 -8.68 -4.00 -44.82
CA ALA A 20 -7.66 -3.24 -44.09
C ALA A 20 -7.74 -1.75 -44.40
N HIS A 21 -8.01 -1.38 -45.66
CA HIS A 21 -8.19 0.01 -46.06
C HIS A 21 -9.39 0.65 -45.37
N GLU A 22 -10.55 -0.03 -45.34
CA GLU A 22 -11.76 0.46 -44.66
C GLU A 22 -11.54 0.64 -43.15
N SER A 23 -10.85 -0.30 -42.50
CA SER A 23 -10.48 -0.19 -41.08
C SER A 23 -9.59 1.02 -40.82
N ILE A 24 -8.57 1.25 -41.66
CA ILE A 24 -7.70 2.42 -41.54
C ILE A 24 -8.49 3.71 -41.67
N VAL A 25 -9.37 3.83 -42.67
CA VAL A 25 -10.19 5.04 -42.88
C VAL A 25 -11.10 5.30 -41.67
N ARG A 26 -11.73 4.25 -41.14
CA ARG A 26 -12.60 4.34 -39.96
C ARG A 26 -11.85 4.80 -38.72
N GLU A 27 -10.72 4.17 -38.44
CA GLU A 27 -9.90 4.40 -37.24
C GLU A 27 -9.16 5.73 -37.31
N ALA A 28 -8.61 6.10 -38.47
CA ALA A 28 -7.99 7.39 -38.69
C ALA A 28 -9.01 8.53 -38.51
N LYS A 29 -10.24 8.36 -39.02
CA LYS A 29 -11.33 9.34 -38.80
C LYS A 29 -11.72 9.44 -37.32
N ARG A 30 -11.81 8.30 -36.61
CA ARG A 30 -12.11 8.27 -35.16
C ARG A 30 -11.06 9.06 -34.35
N LEU A 31 -9.79 8.90 -34.70
CA LEU A 31 -8.66 9.51 -34.01
C LEU A 31 -8.28 10.90 -34.58
N LYS A 32 -9.01 11.39 -35.59
CA LYS A 32 -8.74 12.67 -36.29
C LYS A 32 -7.32 12.76 -36.88
N LEU A 33 -6.81 11.65 -37.39
CA LEU A 33 -5.51 11.54 -38.05
C LEU A 33 -5.69 11.33 -39.56
N LYS A 34 -4.68 11.68 -40.35
CA LYS A 34 -4.62 11.24 -41.76
C LYS A 34 -4.34 9.74 -41.82
N ASN A 35 -4.84 9.07 -42.85
CA ASN A 35 -4.63 7.63 -43.03
C ASN A 35 -3.14 7.24 -42.97
N ILE A 36 -2.26 8.06 -43.56
CA ILE A 36 -0.81 7.82 -43.54
C ILE A 36 -0.19 8.02 -42.16
N GLU A 37 -0.67 8.99 -41.38
CA GLU A 37 -0.19 9.26 -40.02
C GLU A 37 -0.60 8.14 -39.06
N TYR A 38 -1.81 7.62 -39.24
CA TYR A 38 -2.29 6.45 -38.50
C TYR A 38 -1.44 5.20 -38.81
N ILE A 39 -1.11 4.96 -40.09
CA ILE A 39 -0.28 3.82 -40.51
C ILE A 39 1.15 3.95 -39.96
N ASP A 40 1.79 5.12 -40.09
CA ASP A 40 3.16 5.34 -39.56
C ASP A 40 3.18 5.18 -38.04
N ALA A 41 2.21 5.75 -37.33
CA ALA A 41 2.07 5.59 -35.89
C ALA A 41 1.87 4.13 -35.48
N ALA A 42 1.02 3.38 -36.20
CA ALA A 42 0.79 1.96 -35.93
C ALA A 42 2.06 1.12 -36.14
N ILE A 43 2.77 1.30 -37.27
CA ILE A 43 4.01 0.58 -37.56
C ILE A 43 5.06 0.89 -36.50
N ARG A 44 5.23 2.16 -36.12
CA ARG A 44 6.15 2.56 -35.06
C ARG A 44 5.76 1.98 -33.71
N TYR A 45 4.47 1.94 -33.39
CA TYR A 45 3.97 1.36 -32.14
C TYR A 45 4.34 -0.12 -32.02
N PHE A 46 4.12 -0.92 -33.07
CA PHE A 46 4.49 -2.33 -33.09
C PHE A 46 6.02 -2.53 -33.05
N SER A 47 6.76 -1.72 -33.79
CA SER A 47 8.23 -1.78 -33.84
C SER A 47 8.88 -1.44 -32.48
N LEU A 48 8.46 -0.34 -31.83
CA LEU A 48 8.98 0.07 -30.52
C LEU A 48 8.67 -0.93 -29.40
N ARG A 49 7.53 -1.63 -29.50
CA ARG A 49 7.11 -2.62 -28.50
C ARG A 49 7.58 -4.04 -28.81
N GLY A 50 8.24 -4.27 -29.95
CA GLY A 50 8.66 -5.61 -30.39
C GLY A 50 7.49 -6.58 -30.58
N LEU A 51 6.29 -6.06 -30.88
CA LEU A 51 5.07 -6.85 -31.02
C LEU A 51 4.95 -7.34 -32.47
N ASN A 52 4.77 -8.65 -32.66
CA ASN A 52 4.48 -9.23 -33.97
C ASN A 52 2.96 -9.21 -34.21
N PRO A 53 2.44 -8.35 -35.10
CA PRO A 53 1.00 -8.23 -35.35
C PRO A 53 0.37 -9.48 -35.98
N VAL A 54 1.18 -10.45 -36.45
CA VAL A 54 0.72 -11.71 -37.04
C VAL A 54 0.61 -12.84 -36.01
N GLU A 55 1.40 -12.80 -34.93
CA GLU A 55 1.43 -13.85 -33.90
C GLU A 55 0.68 -13.49 -32.61
N VAL A 56 0.21 -12.24 -32.48
CA VAL A 56 -0.19 -11.66 -31.19
C VAL A 56 -1.66 -11.23 -31.20
N GLU A 57 -2.58 -12.19 -31.34
CA GLU A 57 -3.94 -12.01 -30.81
C GLU A 57 -4.05 -12.50 -29.34
N ALA A 58 -3.07 -13.25 -28.83
CA ALA A 58 -3.14 -13.89 -27.50
C ALA A 58 -2.04 -13.50 -26.49
N ARG A 59 -1.03 -12.70 -26.87
CA ARG A 59 0.13 -12.41 -25.97
C ARG A 59 -0.08 -11.26 -24.99
N GLU A 60 -0.86 -10.23 -25.31
CA GLU A 60 -1.01 -9.09 -24.38
C GLU A 60 -1.79 -9.47 -23.12
N GLY A 61 -2.90 -10.20 -23.26
CA GLY A 61 -3.65 -10.71 -22.11
C GLY A 61 -2.85 -11.69 -21.25
N THR A 62 -2.07 -12.57 -21.88
CA THR A 62 -1.26 -13.57 -21.15
C THR A 62 -0.09 -12.94 -20.39
N ILE A 63 0.57 -11.91 -20.95
CA ILE A 63 1.64 -11.19 -20.24
C ILE A 63 1.09 -10.44 -19.02
N ILE A 64 -0.04 -9.74 -19.18
CA ILE A 64 -0.68 -9.03 -18.05
C ILE A 64 -1.11 -10.03 -16.97
N ILE A 65 -1.72 -11.16 -17.34
CA ILE A 65 -2.09 -12.22 -16.40
C ILE A 65 -0.87 -12.82 -15.70
N GLN A 66 0.25 -13.00 -16.39
CA GLN A 66 1.49 -13.48 -15.78
C GLN A 66 2.08 -12.49 -14.79
N GLN A 67 2.03 -11.18 -15.08
CA GLN A 67 2.46 -10.14 -14.16
C GLN A 67 1.56 -10.09 -12.91
N ILE A 68 0.25 -10.19 -13.10
CA ILE A 68 -0.71 -10.26 -11.99
C ILE A 68 -0.46 -11.49 -11.12
N LYS A 69 -0.20 -12.66 -11.72
CA LYS A 69 0.14 -13.89 -10.98
C LYS A 69 1.41 -13.73 -10.16
N LYS A 70 2.47 -13.14 -10.73
CA LYS A 70 3.73 -12.89 -9.99
C LYS A 70 3.52 -11.93 -8.83
N LEU A 71 2.78 -10.84 -9.04
CA LEU A 71 2.49 -9.89 -7.96
C LEU A 71 1.65 -10.53 -6.85
N ARG A 72 0.67 -11.35 -7.22
CA ARG A 72 -0.14 -12.13 -6.29
C ARG A 72 0.73 -13.08 -5.46
N ASP A 73 1.63 -13.82 -6.10
CA ASP A 73 2.48 -14.80 -5.41
C ASP A 73 3.45 -14.09 -4.43
N GLN A 74 3.97 -12.92 -4.81
CA GLN A 74 4.76 -12.07 -3.92
C GLN A 74 3.94 -11.51 -2.75
N LEU A 75 2.71 -11.05 -3.00
CA LEU A 75 1.82 -10.54 -1.95
C LEU A 75 1.48 -11.63 -0.94
N PHE A 76 1.17 -12.85 -1.41
CA PHE A 76 0.88 -13.97 -0.52
C PHE A 76 2.11 -14.42 0.27
N ALA A 77 3.29 -14.45 -0.34
CA ALA A 77 4.52 -14.73 0.38
C ALA A 77 4.78 -13.68 1.48
N TYR A 78 4.59 -12.39 1.17
CA TYR A 78 4.72 -11.31 2.16
C TYR A 78 3.71 -11.46 3.28
N MET A 79 2.44 -11.71 2.98
CA MET A 79 1.39 -11.90 3.99
C MET A 79 1.68 -13.11 4.88
N GLN A 80 2.15 -14.23 4.33
CA GLN A 80 2.53 -15.41 5.10
C GLN A 80 3.71 -15.12 6.03
N GLU A 81 4.69 -14.35 5.56
CA GLU A 81 5.84 -13.96 6.38
C GLU A 81 5.42 -13.01 7.51
N GLU A 82 4.55 -12.04 7.24
CA GLU A 82 3.99 -11.14 8.27
C GLU A 82 3.12 -11.90 9.29
N GLU A 83 2.31 -12.85 8.84
CA GLU A 83 1.52 -13.71 9.72
C GLU A 83 2.43 -14.51 10.66
N ARG A 84 3.48 -15.11 10.11
CA ARG A 84 4.42 -15.93 10.88
C ARG A 84 5.32 -15.12 11.80
N SER A 85 5.77 -13.94 11.38
CA SER A 85 6.74 -13.13 12.10
C SER A 85 6.11 -12.20 13.13
N VAL A 86 4.91 -11.69 12.88
CA VAL A 86 4.26 -10.70 13.75
C VAL A 86 3.02 -11.27 14.42
N LEU A 87 2.07 -11.80 13.64
CA LEU A 87 0.77 -12.21 14.18
C LEU A 87 0.89 -13.43 15.08
N MET A 88 1.65 -14.44 14.67
CA MET A 88 1.82 -15.67 15.46
C MET A 88 2.51 -15.42 16.81
N PRO A 89 3.64 -14.68 16.87
CA PRO A 89 4.28 -14.36 18.15
C PRO A 89 3.42 -13.44 19.03
N MET A 90 2.63 -12.54 18.42
CA MET A 90 1.67 -11.73 19.17
C MET A 90 0.57 -12.59 19.80
N LEU A 91 0.00 -13.52 19.03
CA LEU A 91 -1.02 -14.44 19.52
C LEU A 91 -0.48 -15.33 20.66
N GLU A 92 0.72 -15.88 20.49
CA GLU A 92 1.39 -16.65 21.55
C GLU A 92 1.60 -15.82 22.82
N LYS A 93 2.05 -14.58 22.67
CA LYS A 93 2.22 -13.66 23.82
C LYS A 93 0.89 -13.38 24.49
N LEU A 94 -0.18 -13.13 23.74
CA LEU A 94 -1.52 -12.89 24.30
C LEU A 94 -2.03 -14.12 25.07
N ILE A 95 -1.84 -15.33 24.55
CA ILE A 95 -2.20 -16.57 25.23
C ILE A 95 -1.39 -16.73 26.53
N LYS A 96 -0.07 -16.51 26.47
CA LYS A 96 0.82 -16.57 27.64
C LYS A 96 0.42 -15.55 28.71
N ILE A 97 0.09 -14.33 28.31
CA ILE A 97 -0.39 -13.27 29.21
C ILE A 97 -1.69 -13.72 29.87
N ARG A 98 -2.66 -14.20 29.11
CA ARG A 98 -3.96 -14.66 29.66
C ARG A 98 -3.79 -15.77 30.70
N LEU A 99 -3.00 -16.79 30.38
CA LEU A 99 -2.69 -17.89 31.30
C LEU A 99 -1.98 -17.39 32.57
N THR A 100 -1.05 -16.45 32.42
CA THR A 100 -0.32 -15.87 33.56
C THR A 100 -1.26 -15.05 34.44
N THR A 101 -2.10 -14.21 33.85
CA THR A 101 -3.12 -13.42 34.56
C THR A 101 -4.08 -14.32 35.31
N GLU A 102 -4.56 -15.41 34.70
CA GLU A 102 -5.46 -16.36 35.38
C GLU A 102 -4.77 -17.04 36.58
N ARG A 103 -3.50 -17.43 36.44
CA ARG A 103 -2.72 -17.99 37.57
C ARG A 103 -2.52 -16.97 38.69
N VAL A 104 -2.19 -15.72 38.34
CA VAL A 104 -2.02 -14.63 39.30
C VAL A 104 -3.32 -14.34 40.03
N LEU A 105 -4.46 -14.31 39.32
CA LEU A 105 -5.78 -14.13 39.92
C LEU A 105 -6.09 -15.24 40.93
N ARG A 106 -5.89 -16.51 40.55
CA ARG A 106 -6.10 -17.65 41.47
C ARG A 106 -5.19 -17.57 42.71
N LEU A 107 -3.92 -17.22 42.54
CA LEU A 107 -3.00 -17.03 43.67
C LEU A 107 -3.44 -15.88 44.56
N GLN A 108 -3.93 -14.79 43.96
CA GLN A 108 -4.45 -13.65 44.69
C GLN A 108 -5.72 -14.00 45.46
N GLU A 109 -6.64 -14.78 44.87
CA GLU A 109 -7.83 -15.29 45.56
C GLU A 109 -7.46 -16.12 46.80
N VAL A 110 -6.48 -17.02 46.67
CA VAL A 110 -5.96 -17.83 47.79
C VAL A 110 -5.29 -16.96 48.85
N LEU A 111 -4.52 -15.95 48.46
CA LEU A 111 -3.90 -15.04 49.42
C LEU A 111 -4.96 -14.21 50.16
N LEU A 112 -5.94 -13.67 49.45
CA LEU A 112 -7.00 -12.86 50.03
C LEU A 112 -7.93 -13.68 50.94
N SER A 113 -8.15 -14.97 50.66
CA SER A 113 -8.94 -15.84 51.53
C SER A 113 -8.26 -16.18 52.86
N THR A 114 -6.93 -15.99 52.96
CA THR A 114 -6.17 -16.16 54.21
C THR A 114 -6.07 -14.90 55.07
N LYS A 115 -6.60 -13.76 54.59
CA LYS A 115 -6.48 -12.45 55.24
C LYS A 115 -7.70 -12.11 56.10
N SER A 116 -7.50 -11.33 57.16
CA SER A 116 -8.61 -10.84 57.99
C SER A 116 -9.39 -9.72 57.29
N GLU A 117 -10.65 -9.48 57.69
CA GLU A 117 -11.48 -8.43 57.10
C GLU A 117 -10.88 -7.03 57.23
N GLU A 118 -10.14 -6.76 58.31
CA GLU A 118 -9.46 -5.49 58.56
C GLU A 118 -8.27 -5.29 57.60
N GLU A 119 -7.48 -6.33 57.35
CA GLU A 119 -6.40 -6.30 56.36
C GLU A 119 -6.95 -6.11 54.93
N LEU A 120 -8.06 -6.78 54.60
CA LEU A 120 -8.73 -6.64 53.29
C LEU A 120 -9.23 -5.22 53.04
N LYS A 121 -9.76 -4.55 54.08
CA LYS A 121 -10.22 -3.16 53.99
C LYS A 121 -9.05 -2.21 53.73
N GLY A 122 -7.92 -2.37 54.43
CA GLY A 122 -6.71 -1.58 54.20
C GLY A 122 -6.10 -1.80 52.80
N ILE A 123 -6.11 -3.03 52.30
CA ILE A 123 -5.68 -3.34 50.93
C ILE A 123 -6.60 -2.65 49.91
N LYS A 124 -7.92 -2.67 50.10
CA LYS A 124 -8.88 -2.01 49.22
C LYS A 124 -8.64 -0.51 49.11
N GLU A 125 -8.48 0.17 50.24
CA GLU A 125 -8.20 1.61 50.29
C GLU A 125 -6.88 1.95 49.59
N LYS A 126 -5.84 1.13 49.78
CA LYS A 126 -4.55 1.31 49.12
C LYS A 126 -4.63 1.08 47.60
N VAL A 127 -5.41 0.10 47.15
CA VAL A 127 -5.65 -0.15 45.72
C VAL A 127 -6.39 1.03 45.09
N GLU A 128 -7.35 1.62 45.78
CA GLU A 128 -8.11 2.78 45.30
C GLU A 128 -7.23 4.03 45.17
N GLN A 129 -6.33 4.27 46.13
CA GLN A 129 -5.31 5.32 46.04
C GLN A 129 -4.38 5.11 44.84
N LEU A 130 -3.88 3.89 44.63
CA LEU A 130 -3.00 3.56 43.49
C LEU A 130 -3.73 3.70 42.14
N ARG A 131 -5.02 3.35 42.06
CA ARG A 131 -5.83 3.56 40.85
C ARG A 131 -5.95 5.04 40.52
N ASN A 132 -6.27 5.88 41.51
CA ASN A 132 -6.39 7.32 41.32
C ASN A 132 -5.06 7.95 40.85
N GLN A 133 -3.93 7.52 41.43
CA GLN A 133 -2.60 7.97 41.00
C GLN A 133 -2.26 7.52 39.57
N ASN A 134 -2.55 6.27 39.21
CA ASN A 134 -2.33 5.76 37.85
C ASN A 134 -3.19 6.48 36.83
N GLU A 135 -4.46 6.75 37.13
CA GLU A 135 -5.36 7.45 36.22
C GLU A 135 -4.89 8.89 35.96
N MET A 136 -4.41 9.59 36.99
CA MET A 136 -3.77 10.90 36.82
C MET A 136 -2.51 10.83 35.94
N ALA A 137 -1.66 9.82 36.14
CA ALA A 137 -0.45 9.63 35.35
C ALA A 137 -0.75 9.30 33.88
N ILE A 138 -1.72 8.44 33.63
CA ILE A 138 -2.17 8.07 32.27
C ILE A 138 -2.76 9.30 31.58
N GLN A 139 -3.63 10.06 32.25
CA GLN A 139 -4.18 11.29 31.67
C GLN A 139 -3.09 12.31 31.33
N ALA A 140 -2.05 12.43 32.17
CA ALA A 140 -0.91 13.29 31.89
C ALA A 140 -0.10 12.80 30.67
N GLN A 141 0.16 11.50 30.55
CA GLN A 141 0.83 10.91 29.39
C GLN A 141 0.02 11.06 28.11
N VAL A 142 -1.28 10.78 28.14
CA VAL A 142 -2.17 10.96 26.98
C VAL A 142 -2.20 12.42 26.55
N LYS A 143 -2.29 13.38 27.48
CA LYS A 143 -2.20 14.82 27.16
C LYS A 143 -0.88 15.19 26.50
N LYS A 144 0.24 14.61 26.95
CA LYS A 144 1.57 14.82 26.37
C LYS A 144 1.65 14.25 24.95
N VAL A 145 1.24 13.00 24.75
CA VAL A 145 1.22 12.34 23.43
C VAL A 145 0.31 13.07 22.46
N VAL A 146 -0.87 13.54 22.90
CA VAL A 146 -1.79 14.32 22.06
C VAL A 146 -1.19 15.68 21.69
N ARG A 147 -0.43 16.33 22.58
CA ARG A 147 0.29 17.59 22.26
C ARG A 147 1.40 17.34 21.24
N GLU A 148 2.23 16.34 21.47
CA GLU A 148 3.29 15.94 20.53
C GLU A 148 2.69 15.57 19.16
N ALA A 149 1.66 14.74 19.11
CA ALA A 149 0.97 14.39 17.87
C ALA A 149 0.37 15.61 17.15
N LYS A 150 -0.09 16.64 17.88
CA LYS A 150 -0.56 17.92 17.30
C LYS A 150 0.56 18.82 16.78
N GLU A 151 1.79 18.64 17.26
CA GLU A 151 2.99 19.35 16.77
C GLU A 151 3.59 18.65 15.54
N TYR A 152 3.53 17.31 15.49
CA TYR A 152 4.03 16.49 14.38
C TYR A 152 2.95 16.12 13.34
N ALA A 153 1.72 16.61 13.48
CA ALA A 153 0.63 16.36 12.54
C ALA A 153 0.98 16.88 11.12
N PRO A 154 0.76 16.10 10.05
CA PRO A 154 1.01 16.53 8.69
C PRO A 154 0.08 17.70 8.35
N GLY A 155 0.63 18.91 8.29
CA GLY A 155 -0.12 20.14 7.98
C GLY A 155 0.31 21.41 8.73
N LYS A 156 1.12 21.33 9.79
CA LYS A 156 1.68 22.52 10.45
C LYS A 156 3.10 22.82 9.96
N THR A 157 3.24 23.94 9.24
CA THR A 157 4.53 24.53 8.93
C THR A 157 5.28 24.86 10.22
N ARG A 158 6.42 24.20 10.39
CA ARG A 158 7.41 24.49 11.44
C ARG A 158 7.83 25.96 11.29
N GLN A 159 7.25 26.87 12.06
CA GLN A 159 7.82 28.22 12.19
C GLN A 159 9.19 28.03 12.85
N LYS A 160 10.25 28.10 12.03
CA LYS A 160 11.61 28.27 12.53
C LYS A 160 11.60 29.57 13.34
N SER A 161 11.69 29.45 14.66
CA SER A 161 12.14 30.55 15.50
C SER A 161 13.55 30.93 15.02
N SER A 162 13.64 32.07 14.35
CA SER A 162 14.90 32.70 14.01
C SER A 162 15.53 33.18 15.31
N SER A 163 16.66 32.59 15.69
CA SER A 163 17.58 33.19 16.64
C SER A 163 18.09 34.51 16.07
N ILE A 164 17.90 35.59 16.83
CA ILE A 164 18.79 36.76 16.89
C ILE A 164 19.17 36.87 18.36
#